data_AF-A0A532EPD6-F1
#
_entry.id   AF-A0A532EPD6-F1
#
_cell.length_a   1.000
_cell.length_b   1.000
_cell.length_c   1.000
_cell.angle_alpha   90.00
_cell.angle_beta   90.00
_cell.angle_gamma   90.00
#
_symmetry.space_group_name_H-M   'P 1'
#
loop_
_entity.id
_entity.type
_entity.pdbx_description
1 polymer ?
#
loop_
_entity_poly.entity_id
_entity_poly.type
_entity_poly.pdbx_seq_one_letter_code
_entity_poly.pdbx_strand_id
1 'polypeptide(L)'
;MTPQPSRTIERIGIDESGKGDYFGPLVIAAVFVDATTQGELRLMQVRDSKKISDGRILEMAPDIKTICPHSIIAIGPQKYNELYEKIRNLNRLLAWG
;
A
#
# COMPACT_ATOMS: atom_id res chain seq x y z
N MET A 1 34.18 4.64 17.84
CA MET A 1 32.88 3.93 17.89
C MET A 1 32.41 3.75 16.46
N THR A 2 32.57 2.55 15.90
CA THR A 2 31.97 2.19 14.61
C THR A 2 30.46 2.09 14.77
N PRO A 3 29.65 2.73 13.90
CA PRO A 3 28.20 2.55 13.94
C PRO A 3 27.89 1.08 13.63
N GLN A 4 27.18 0.43 14.55
CA GLN A 4 26.64 -0.91 14.34
C GLN A 4 25.71 -0.87 13.11
N PRO A 5 25.78 -1.84 12.17
CA PRO A 5 24.85 -1.87 11.06
C PRO A 5 23.44 -1.98 11.63
N SER A 6 22.61 -0.97 11.34
CA SER A 6 21.18 -0.98 11.60
C SER A 6 20.64 -2.30 11.03
N ARG A 7 20.20 -3.22 11.92
CA ARG A 7 19.49 -4.43 11.50
C ARG A 7 18.28 -3.99 10.70
N THR A 8 18.36 -4.15 9.39
CA THR A 8 17.28 -3.84 8.47
C THR A 8 16.32 -5.01 8.58
N ILE A 9 15.25 -4.82 9.36
CA ILE A 9 14.22 -5.84 9.51
C ILE A 9 13.38 -5.80 8.23
N GLU A 10 13.42 -6.92 7.50
CA GLU A 10 12.50 -7.19 6.39
C GLU A 10 11.07 -7.10 6.90
N ARG A 11 10.22 -6.39 6.16
CA ARG A 11 8.86 -6.09 6.61
C ARG A 11 7.89 -6.01 5.46
N ILE A 12 6.63 -6.29 5.75
CA ILE A 12 5.52 -6.04 4.84
C ILE A 12 4.79 -4.79 5.35
N GLY A 13 4.65 -3.80 4.47
CA GLY A 13 3.79 -2.63 4.70
C GLY A 13 2.46 -2.84 3.99
N ILE A 14 1.35 -2.48 4.65
CA ILE A 14 0.00 -2.56 4.10
C ILE A 14 -0.68 -1.20 4.28
N ASP A 15 -1.35 -0.72 3.24
CA ASP A 15 -2.13 0.53 3.27
C ASP A 15 -3.35 0.45 2.34
N GLU A 16 -4.35 1.30 2.60
CA GLU A 16 -5.59 1.37 1.82
C GLU A 16 -5.83 2.75 1.18
N SER A 17 -6.50 2.75 0.03
CA SER A 17 -7.01 3.94 -0.66
C SER A 17 -8.45 3.72 -1.11
N GLY A 18 -9.24 4.79 -1.25
CA GLY A 18 -10.68 4.71 -1.51
C GLY A 18 -11.55 4.65 -0.25
N LYS A 19 -10.94 4.65 0.95
CA LYS A 19 -11.68 4.69 2.21
C LYS A 19 -12.27 6.09 2.44
N GLY A 20 -13.59 6.18 2.40
CA GLY A 20 -14.32 7.44 2.55
C GLY A 20 -14.67 8.10 1.21
N ASP A 21 -14.14 7.58 0.10
CA ASP A 21 -14.59 7.97 -1.22
C ASP A 21 -15.97 7.35 -1.49
N TYR A 22 -16.92 8.18 -1.90
CA TYR A 22 -18.25 7.70 -2.24
C TYR A 22 -18.26 6.92 -3.57
N PHE A 23 -17.36 7.29 -4.48
CA PHE A 23 -17.22 6.68 -5.80
C PHE A 23 -15.91 5.90 -5.89
N GLY A 24 -15.94 4.80 -6.63
CA GLY A 24 -14.75 4.01 -6.92
C GLY A 24 -14.54 2.82 -5.97
N PRO A 25 -13.51 2.02 -6.22
CA PRO A 25 -13.19 0.85 -5.42
C PRO A 25 -12.45 1.23 -4.13
N LEU A 26 -12.57 0.37 -3.12
CA LEU A 26 -11.62 0.31 -2.01
C LEU A 26 -10.43 -0.55 -2.44
N VAL A 27 -9.22 0.00 -2.40
CA VAL A 27 -8.00 -0.70 -2.84
C VAL A 27 -7.05 -0.87 -1.66
N ILE A 28 -6.60 -2.10 -1.42
CA ILE A 28 -5.62 -2.47 -0.40
C ILE A 28 -4.36 -2.93 -1.13
N ALA A 29 -3.20 -2.43 -0.70
CA ALA A 29 -1.91 -2.84 -1.25
C ALA A 29 -0.98 -3.30 -0.13
N ALA A 30 -0.32 -4.44 -0.33
CA ALA A 30 0.73 -4.95 0.52
C ALA A 30 2.05 -4.98 -0.26
N VAL A 31 3.13 -4.51 0.36
CA VAL A 31 4.47 -4.44 -0.25
C VAL A 31 5.50 -5.02 0.71
N PHE A 32 6.25 -6.01 0.26
CA PHE A 32 7.41 -6.54 0.98
C PHE A 32 8.64 -5.66 0.71
N VAL A 33 9.35 -5.33 1.78
CA VAL A 33 10.53 -4.46 1.76
C VAL A 33 11.65 -5.12 2.55
N ASP A 34 12.75 -5.39 1.86
CA ASP A 34 14.04 -5.82 2.41
C ASP A 34 15.03 -4.64 2.51
N ALA A 35 16.29 -4.91 2.85
CA ALA A 35 17.32 -3.88 2.97
C ALA A 35 17.62 -3.16 1.64
N THR A 36 17.59 -3.90 0.53
CA THR A 36 17.92 -3.40 -0.81
C THR A 36 16.81 -2.50 -1.34
N THR A 37 15.60 -3.03 -1.40
CA THR A 37 14.39 -2.31 -1.82
C THR A 37 14.11 -1.11 -0.92
N GLN A 38 14.43 -1.17 0.38
CA GLN A 38 14.35 0.00 1.25
C GLN A 38 15.28 1.14 0.80
N GLY A 39 16.49 0.81 0.32
CA GLY A 39 17.43 1.78 -0.25
C GLY A 39 16.87 2.41 -1.53
N GLU A 40 16.40 1.58 -2.46
CA GLU A 40 15.79 2.00 -3.73
C GLU A 40 14.57 2.91 -3.51
N LEU A 41 13.63 2.49 -2.64
CA LEU A 41 12.44 3.29 -2.28
C LEU A 41 12.81 4.65 -1.68
N ARG A 42 13.91 4.72 -0.91
CA ARG A 42 14.41 5.98 -0.35
C ARG A 42 14.99 6.89 -1.44
N LEU A 43 15.73 6.34 -2.41
CA LEU A 43 16.26 7.09 -3.55
C LEU A 43 15.14 7.64 -4.44
N MET A 44 14.07 6.86 -4.63
CA MET A 44 12.87 7.28 -5.34
C MET A 44 12.00 8.30 -4.57
N GLN A 45 12.40 8.66 -3.34
CA GLN A 45 11.67 9.57 -2.45
C GLN A 45 10.23 9.14 -2.16
N VAL A 46 9.99 7.82 -2.05
CA VAL A 46 8.70 7.29 -1.61
C VAL A 46 8.39 7.80 -0.20
N ARG A 47 7.25 8.48 -0.06
CA ARG A 47 6.74 9.09 1.17
C ARG A 47 5.22 9.02 1.18
N ASP A 48 4.60 9.57 2.23
CA ASP A 48 3.14 9.68 2.35
C ASP A 48 2.51 10.16 1.02
N SER A 49 1.65 9.31 0.46
CA SER A 49 1.01 9.52 -0.84
C SER A 49 0.21 10.82 -0.89
N LYS A 50 -0.28 11.31 0.26
CA LYS A 50 -1.00 12.60 0.36
C LYS A 50 -0.14 13.82 0.04
N LYS A 51 1.20 13.65 0.03
CA LYS A 51 2.17 14.72 -0.29
C LYS A 51 2.77 14.56 -1.69
N ILE A 52 2.27 13.62 -2.49
CA ILE A 52 2.73 13.33 -3.85
C ILE A 52 1.56 13.60 -4.79
N SER A 53 1.82 14.23 -5.94
CA SER A 53 0.78 14.44 -6.95
C SER A 53 0.41 13.13 -7.64
N ASP A 54 -0.83 13.01 -8.10
CA ASP A 54 -1.31 11.81 -8.80
C ASP A 54 -0.43 11.45 -10.01
N GLY A 55 0.00 12.46 -10.78
CA GLY A 55 0.92 12.25 -11.91
C GLY A 55 2.23 11.59 -11.47
N ARG A 56 2.77 12.00 -10.32
CA ARG A 56 3.99 11.41 -9.79
C ARG A 56 3.76 10.01 -9.22
N ILE A 57 2.60 9.74 -8.64
CA ILE A 57 2.20 8.39 -8.21
C ILE A 57 2.14 7.44 -9.42
N LEU A 58 1.55 7.89 -10.54
CA LEU A 58 1.46 7.11 -11.77
C LEU A 58 2.83 6.80 -12.37
N GLU A 59 3.78 7.74 -12.30
CA GLU A 59 5.17 7.51 -12.71
C GLU A 59 5.90 6.52 -11.81
N MET A 60 5.71 6.61 -10.48
CA MET A 60 6.45 5.79 -9.52
C MET A 60 5.89 4.38 -9.35
N ALA A 61 4.59 4.18 -9.57
CA ALA A 61 3.95 2.89 -9.30
C ALA A 61 4.54 1.71 -10.10
N PRO A 62 4.85 1.82 -11.41
CA PRO A 62 5.50 0.75 -12.16
C PRO A 62 6.88 0.36 -11.60
N ASP A 63 7.67 1.34 -11.18
CA ASP A 63 9.01 1.12 -10.62
C ASP A 63 8.91 0.35 -9.30
N ILE A 64 8.02 0.79 -8.39
CA ILE A 64 7.78 0.13 -7.11
C ILE A 64 7.30 -1.32 -7.32
N LYS A 65 6.39 -1.55 -8.26
CA LYS A 65 5.89 -2.89 -8.58
C LYS A 65 6.97 -3.81 -9.16
N THR A 66 7.95 -3.23 -9.83
CA THR A 66 9.06 -3.99 -10.44
C THR A 66 10.08 -4.42 -9.39
N ILE A 67 10.39 -3.53 -8.44
CA ILE A 67 11.46 -3.79 -7.46
C ILE A 67 10.95 -4.47 -6.18
N CYS A 68 9.66 -4.34 -5.85
CA CYS A 68 9.10 -4.93 -4.63
C CYS A 68 8.07 -6.04 -4.94
N PRO A 69 8.17 -7.21 -4.29
CA PRO A 69 7.06 -8.15 -4.22
C PRO A 69 5.85 -7.47 -3.58
N HIS A 70 4.68 -7.60 -4.21
CA HIS A 70 3.48 -6.90 -3.79
C HIS A 70 2.22 -7.72 -4.06
N SER A 71 1.15 -7.37 -3.36
CA SER A 71 -0.21 -7.87 -3.59
C SER A 71 -1.17 -6.70 -3.58
N ILE A 72 -2.16 -6.72 -4.47
CA ILE A 72 -3.17 -5.66 -4.59
C ILE A 72 -4.54 -6.31 -4.63
N ILE A 73 -5.43 -5.86 -3.75
CA ILE A 73 -6.83 -6.26 -3.71
C ILE A 73 -7.68 -5.03 -3.98
N ALA A 74 -8.44 -5.06 -5.06
CA ALA A 74 -9.39 -4.01 -5.43
C ALA A 74 -10.82 -4.51 -5.23
N ILE A 75 -11.53 -3.89 -4.28
CA ILE A 75 -12.93 -4.20 -3.96
C ILE A 75 -13.80 -3.14 -4.63
N GLY A 76 -14.39 -3.49 -5.77
CA GLY A 76 -15.31 -2.61 -6.49
C GLY A 76 -16.61 -2.32 -5.72
N PRO A 77 -17.36 -1.26 -6.07
CA PRO A 77 -18.55 -0.83 -5.33
C PRO A 77 -19.59 -1.91 -5.09
N GLN A 78 -19.87 -2.74 -6.10
CA GLN A 78 -20.82 -3.85 -5.96
C GLN A 78 -20.36 -4.86 -4.90
N LYS A 79 -19.09 -5.29 -4.98
CA LYS A 79 -18.53 -6.24 -4.03
C LYS A 79 -18.40 -5.67 -2.63
N TYR A 80 -18.06 -4.39 -2.55
CA TYR A 80 -18.01 -3.63 -1.30
C TYR A 80 -19.37 -3.65 -0.62
N ASN A 81 -20.45 -3.32 -1.34
CA ASN A 81 -21.80 -3.32 -0.79
C ASN A 81 -22.23 -4.72 -0.30
N GLU A 82 -21.95 -5.78 -1.08
CA GLU A 82 -22.22 -7.17 -0.67
C GLU A 82 -21.49 -7.57 0.63
N LEU A 83 -20.21 -7.20 0.74
CA LEU A 83 -19.39 -7.50 1.92
C LEU A 83 -19.82 -6.66 3.12
N TYR A 84 -20.16 -5.39 2.89
CA TYR A 84 -20.61 -4.47 3.92
C TYR A 84 -21.95 -4.91 4.52
N GLU A 85 -22.89 -5.42 3.72
CA GLU A 85 -24.16 -5.97 4.23
C GLU A 85 -23.95 -7.13 5.22
N LYS A 86 -22.93 -7.95 4.99
CA LYS A 86 -22.61 -9.14 5.81
C LYS A 86 -21.81 -8.79 7.07
N ILE A 87 -20.86 -7.87 6.96
CA ILE A 87 -19.89 -7.55 8.03
C ILE A 87 -20.36 -6.37 8.88
N ARG A 88 -21.11 -5.43 8.28
CA ARG A 88 -21.63 -4.16 8.86
C ARG A 88 -20.58 -3.30 9.58
N ASN A 89 -19.30 -3.53 9.32
CA ASN A 89 -18.19 -2.82 9.93
C ASN A 89 -17.01 -2.76 8.95
N LEU A 90 -16.63 -1.55 8.55
CA LEU A 90 -15.59 -1.33 7.55
C LEU A 90 -14.20 -1.79 8.01
N ASN A 91 -13.87 -1.62 9.30
CA ASN A 91 -12.58 -2.07 9.82
C ASN A 91 -12.45 -3.59 9.80
N ARG A 92 -13.57 -4.31 9.99
CA ARG A 92 -13.60 -5.78 9.85
C ARG A 92 -13.50 -6.23 8.39
N LEU A 93 -14.02 -5.43 7.45
CA LEU A 93 -13.86 -5.68 6.02
C LEU A 93 -12.40 -5.48 5.60
N LEU A 94 -11.74 -4.42 6.09
CA LEU A 94 -10.32 -4.18 5.87
C LEU A 94 -9.43 -5.27 6.48
N ALA A 95 -9.81 -5.85 7.61
CA ALA A 95 -9.07 -6.96 8.22
C ALA A 95 -9.21 -8.30 7.47
N TRP A 96 -10.19 -8.41 6.55
CA TRP A 96 -10.35 -9.58 5.69
C TRP A 96 -9.54 -9.48 4.39
N GLY A 97 -9.38 -8.25 3.88
CA GLY A 97 -8.69 -7.97 2.62
C GLY A 97 -7.21 -7.72 2.76
#